data_AF-A0A9P6IB71-F1
#
_entry.id   AF-A0A9P6IB71-F1
#
_cell.length_a   1.000
_cell.length_b   1.000
_cell.length_c   1.000
_cell.angle_alpha   90.00
_cell.angle_beta   90.00
_cell.angle_gamma   90.00
#
_symmetry.space_group_name_H-M   'P 1'
#
loop_
_entity.id
_entity.type
_entity.pdbx_description
1 polymer ?
#
loop_
_entity_poly.entity_id
_entity_poly.type
_entity_poly.pdbx_seq_one_letter_code
_entity_poly.pdbx_strand_id
1 'polypeptide(L)'
;MPRRRKLPKESSLFVPGKLPKNAFARILPPELVLVVLSFLPTEAVFSFALTCRFFYASFFPNSRTLDLDSKTALLTLLERDIPNLLVCHGCTILLHWKQQDFNPDPDSTSIGHQCSHVVPATFFAPLGYINRLEYAKARLVMNRHLYGSSHGLPVEMLNWDGHGKLFLDGDHFKAATAAWRARITGDSRHVIFAKIDYTQTWRARIVDDELYLAIFQTAYHPSSQIENIETCLRHRFGRICRHVTIWNMRDPPPNWITITRDTAEPPHFAAYIHHNTILSCPICFTDAQVNTTWCSIRGQWSVQMTTWRQFGKCRSPSDPKWNSFVSGFRDSWVPRERGHPPGAIRHRWSRGDEVLLGMEGVFLDAPLSGYQGS
;
A
#
# COMPACT_ATOMS: atom_id res chain seq x y z
N MET A 1 47.07 20.00 69.77
CA MET A 1 46.23 20.51 68.66
C MET A 1 46.98 20.34 67.35
N PRO A 2 46.48 19.55 66.38
CA PRO A 2 47.24 19.20 65.19
C PRO A 2 47.09 20.23 64.06
N ARG A 3 48.22 20.57 63.43
CA ARG A 3 48.33 21.47 62.27
C ARG A 3 47.66 20.87 61.04
N ARG A 4 46.65 21.55 60.49
CA ARG A 4 46.06 21.25 59.18
C ARG A 4 47.07 21.53 58.06
N ARG A 5 47.53 20.49 57.38
CA ARG A 5 48.29 20.58 56.12
C ARG A 5 47.34 21.01 54.99
N LYS A 6 47.72 22.05 54.24
CA LYS A 6 47.05 22.45 52.99
C LYS A 6 47.46 21.48 51.89
N LEU A 7 46.47 20.85 51.25
CA LEU A 7 46.65 20.05 50.04
C LEU A 7 46.87 20.98 48.82
N PRO A 8 47.62 20.53 47.79
CA PRO A 8 47.89 21.33 46.60
C PRO A 8 46.63 21.50 45.74
N LYS A 9 46.48 22.67 45.11
CA LYS A 9 45.46 22.94 44.09
C LYS A 9 45.61 21.96 42.94
N GLU A 10 44.60 21.12 42.73
CA GLU A 10 44.43 20.34 41.50
C GLU A 10 44.34 21.29 40.30
N SER A 11 45.20 21.03 39.33
CA SER A 11 45.19 21.56 37.98
C SER A 11 43.83 21.28 37.33
N SER A 12 43.15 22.35 36.91
CA SER A 12 41.86 22.34 36.22
C SER A 12 41.94 21.55 34.91
N LEU A 13 41.61 20.27 34.98
CA LEU A 13 41.29 19.45 33.83
C LEU A 13 39.99 19.97 33.21
N PHE A 14 40.10 20.35 31.93
CA PHE A 14 39.03 20.46 30.93
C PHE A 14 37.61 20.63 31.50
N VAL A 15 37.20 21.88 31.65
CA VAL A 15 35.77 22.20 31.63
C VAL A 15 35.28 21.85 30.22
N PRO A 16 34.29 20.96 30.04
CA PRO A 16 33.67 20.71 28.74
C PRO A 16 32.84 21.94 28.36
N GLY A 17 33.54 22.99 27.93
CA GLY A 17 32.94 24.16 27.31
C GLY A 17 32.23 23.69 26.05
N LYS A 18 30.98 24.14 25.87
CA LYS A 18 30.18 23.94 24.66
C LYS A 18 31.04 24.20 23.43
N LEU A 19 31.59 23.14 22.83
CA LEU A 19 32.21 23.21 21.52
C LEU A 19 31.14 23.79 20.58
N PRO A 20 31.44 24.88 19.85
CA PRO A 20 30.47 25.43 18.91
C PRO A 20 30.05 24.30 17.96
N LYS A 21 28.75 24.11 17.80
CA LYS A 21 28.12 22.94 17.12
C LYS A 21 28.60 22.69 15.68
N ASN A 22 29.46 23.54 15.13
CA ASN A 22 29.99 23.51 13.77
C ASN A 22 31.52 23.36 13.72
N ALA A 23 32.19 23.00 14.81
CA ALA A 23 33.65 23.01 14.87
C ALA A 23 34.30 21.92 14.00
N PHE A 24 33.70 20.73 13.89
CA PHE A 24 34.35 19.57 13.27
C PHE A 24 34.80 19.80 11.82
N ALA A 25 33.90 20.36 10.99
CA ALA A 25 34.17 20.67 9.59
C ALA A 25 35.19 21.80 9.38
N ARG A 26 35.39 22.66 10.38
CA ARG A 26 36.39 23.73 10.34
C ARG A 26 37.73 23.33 10.97
N ILE A 27 37.76 22.23 11.71
CA ILE A 27 38.96 21.72 12.36
C ILE A 27 39.76 20.83 11.40
N LEU A 28 39.09 20.16 10.45
CA LEU A 28 39.77 19.33 9.46
C LEU A 28 40.50 20.20 8.41
N PRO A 29 41.79 19.92 8.14
CA PRO A 29 42.47 20.48 6.97
C PRO A 29 41.69 20.20 5.68
N PRO A 30 41.60 21.16 4.74
CA PRO A 30 40.87 21.01 3.48
C PRO A 30 41.27 19.75 2.69
N GLU A 31 42.53 19.33 2.79
CA GLU A 31 43.07 18.13 2.14
C GLU A 31 42.40 16.85 2.66
N LEU A 32 42.17 16.76 3.96
CA LEU A 32 41.47 15.61 4.55
C LEU A 32 39.99 15.59 4.15
N VAL A 33 39.37 16.78 4.03
CA VAL A 33 37.99 16.87 3.51
C VAL A 33 37.95 16.37 2.06
N LEU A 34 38.89 16.78 1.21
CA LEU A 34 39.00 16.30 -0.17
C LEU A 34 39.20 14.78 -0.26
N VAL A 35 40.01 14.19 0.63
CA VAL A 35 40.18 12.74 0.72
C VAL A 35 38.87 12.06 1.10
N VAL A 36 38.11 12.58 2.07
CA VAL A 36 36.79 12.01 2.40
C VAL A 36 35.83 12.13 1.22
N LEU A 37 35.78 13.29 0.56
CA LEU A 37 34.90 13.52 -0.58
C LEU A 37 35.22 12.62 -1.78
N SER A 38 36.47 12.19 -1.98
CA SER A 38 36.83 11.27 -3.07
C SER A 38 36.32 9.85 -2.87
N PHE A 39 35.93 9.47 -1.65
CA PHE A 39 35.30 8.18 -1.34
C PHE A 39 33.77 8.24 -1.34
N LEU A 40 33.17 9.42 -1.45
CA LEU A 40 31.73 9.58 -1.47
C LEU A 40 31.19 9.52 -2.91
N PRO A 41 30.00 8.92 -3.11
CA PRO A 41 29.33 9.03 -4.40
C PRO A 41 28.93 10.49 -4.67
N THR A 42 28.75 10.82 -5.95
CA THR A 42 28.53 12.20 -6.41
C THR A 42 27.40 12.89 -5.64
N GLU A 43 26.24 12.26 -5.50
CA GLU A 43 25.09 12.77 -4.77
C GLU A 43 25.38 13.07 -3.29
N ALA A 44 26.24 12.29 -2.65
CA ALA A 44 26.64 12.53 -1.27
C ALA A 44 27.61 13.72 -1.16
N VAL A 45 28.49 13.91 -2.14
CA VAL A 45 29.32 15.13 -2.26
C VAL A 45 28.44 16.37 -2.42
N PHE A 46 27.41 16.31 -3.26
CA PHE A 46 26.46 17.41 -3.42
C PHE A 46 25.67 17.67 -2.13
N SER A 47 25.15 16.63 -1.47
CA SER A 47 24.48 16.76 -0.18
C SER A 47 25.38 17.40 0.87
N PHE A 48 26.65 16.97 0.96
CA PHE A 48 27.65 17.55 1.85
C PHE A 48 27.94 19.02 1.51
N ALA A 49 28.09 19.36 0.23
CA ALA A 49 28.31 20.74 -0.22
C ALA A 49 27.16 21.68 0.19
N LEU A 50 25.93 21.19 0.23
CA LEU A 50 24.74 21.96 0.62
C LEU A 50 24.67 22.27 2.13
N THR A 51 25.49 21.64 2.96
CA THR A 51 25.45 21.83 4.43
C THR A 51 25.92 23.21 4.89
N CYS A 52 26.81 23.88 4.13
CA CYS A 52 27.27 25.23 4.46
C CYS A 52 27.79 26.02 3.25
N ARG A 53 27.77 27.35 3.37
CA ARG A 53 28.23 28.27 2.30
C ARG A 53 29.69 28.03 1.88
N PHE A 54 30.57 27.64 2.81
CA PHE A 54 31.97 27.36 2.50
C PHE A 54 32.08 26.13 1.60
N PHE A 55 31.50 25.00 2.00
CA PHE A 55 31.51 23.78 1.19
C PHE A 55 30.76 23.93 -0.11
N TYR A 56 29.67 24.70 -0.13
CA TYR A 56 29.00 25.06 -1.36
C TYR A 56 29.95 25.79 -2.31
N ALA A 57 30.64 26.84 -1.84
CA ALA A 57 31.59 27.57 -2.68
C ALA A 57 32.81 26.74 -3.10
N SER A 58 33.29 25.83 -2.24
CA SER A 58 34.50 25.04 -2.47
C SER A 58 34.26 23.78 -3.31
N PHE A 59 33.10 23.14 -3.17
CA PHE A 59 32.84 21.80 -3.70
C PHE A 59 31.62 21.71 -4.60
N PHE A 60 30.77 22.74 -4.66
CA PHE A 60 29.76 22.80 -5.70
C PHE A 60 30.48 23.18 -6.99
N PRO A 61 30.68 22.25 -7.94
CA PRO A 61 31.42 22.56 -9.15
C PRO A 61 30.69 23.65 -9.92
N ASN A 62 31.45 24.54 -10.54
CA ASN A 62 30.94 25.30 -11.67
C ASN A 62 30.44 24.27 -12.71
N SER A 63 29.11 24.08 -12.76
CA SER A 63 28.31 23.42 -13.81
C SER A 63 28.34 21.89 -14.01
N ARG A 64 28.72 21.02 -13.05
CA ARG A 64 28.42 19.58 -13.24
C ARG A 64 26.92 19.33 -13.15
N THR A 65 26.30 19.01 -14.28
CA THR A 65 24.93 18.53 -14.35
C THR A 65 24.87 17.10 -13.79
N LEU A 66 24.06 16.89 -12.77
CA LEU A 66 23.71 15.55 -12.31
C LEU A 66 22.84 14.86 -13.36
N ASP A 67 23.12 13.59 -13.66
CA ASP A 67 22.18 12.74 -14.37
C ASP A 67 20.92 12.51 -13.52
N LEU A 68 19.87 11.95 -14.13
CA LEU A 68 18.56 11.81 -13.50
C LEU A 68 18.60 10.89 -12.27
N ASP A 69 19.40 9.83 -12.31
CA ASP A 69 19.52 8.86 -11.22
C ASP A 69 20.28 9.49 -10.04
N SER A 70 21.42 10.12 -10.30
CA SER A 70 22.18 10.87 -9.28
C SER A 70 21.36 12.02 -8.67
N LYS A 71 20.55 12.72 -9.49
CA LYS A 71 19.63 13.74 -8.98
C LYS A 71 18.58 13.14 -8.06
N THR A 72 17.96 12.03 -8.44
CA THR A 72 16.96 11.34 -7.60
C THR A 72 17.58 10.84 -6.29
N ALA A 73 18.80 10.32 -6.35
CA ALA A 73 19.56 9.90 -5.18
C ALA A 73 19.87 11.08 -4.24
N LEU A 74 20.34 12.21 -4.78
CA LEU A 74 20.55 13.45 -4.02
C LEU A 74 19.27 13.91 -3.32
N LEU A 75 18.14 13.98 -4.05
CA LEU A 75 16.88 14.41 -3.45
C LEU A 75 16.43 13.44 -2.35
N THR A 76 16.68 12.14 -2.50
CA THR A 76 16.36 11.13 -1.47
C THR A 76 17.22 11.32 -0.20
N LEU A 77 18.49 11.72 -0.36
CA LEU A 77 19.34 12.08 0.79
C LEU A 77 18.79 13.32 1.50
N LEU A 78 18.39 14.35 0.75
CA LEU A 78 17.81 15.57 1.32
C LEU A 78 16.47 15.32 2.02
N GLU A 79 15.61 14.45 1.48
CA GLU A 79 14.36 14.03 2.13
C GLU A 79 14.61 13.29 3.45
N ARG A 80 15.68 12.48 3.54
CA ARG A 80 16.09 11.81 4.77
C ARG A 80 16.55 12.82 5.84
N ASP A 81 17.31 13.82 5.42
CA ASP A 81 18.03 14.72 6.35
C ASP A 81 17.20 15.95 6.75
N ILE A 82 16.20 16.33 5.95
CA ILE A 82 15.37 17.52 6.17
C ILE A 82 13.91 17.11 6.40
N PRO A 83 13.36 17.37 7.60
CA PRO A 83 11.96 17.05 7.89
C PRO A 83 11.01 17.86 7.02
N ASN A 84 9.78 17.36 6.84
CA ASN A 84 8.73 17.96 6.00
C ASN A 84 9.05 18.04 4.49
N LEU A 85 10.13 17.40 4.02
CA LEU A 85 10.37 17.20 2.59
C LEU A 85 9.98 15.79 2.16
N LEU A 86 9.54 15.66 0.91
CA LEU A 86 9.15 14.41 0.25
C LEU A 86 9.63 14.45 -1.21
N VAL A 87 10.32 13.40 -1.68
CA VAL A 87 10.71 13.33 -3.09
C VAL A 87 9.52 12.91 -3.95
N CYS A 88 9.24 13.68 -5.01
CA CYS A 88 8.42 13.22 -6.11
C CYS A 88 9.29 12.56 -7.17
N HIS A 89 9.25 11.23 -7.28
CA HIS A 89 10.08 10.48 -8.23
C HIS A 89 9.75 10.79 -9.70
N GLY A 90 8.48 11.08 -10.05
CA GLY A 90 8.13 11.40 -11.43
C GLY A 90 8.56 12.81 -11.86
N CYS A 91 8.44 13.79 -10.96
CA CYS A 91 8.86 15.17 -11.23
C CYS A 91 10.36 15.40 -10.92
N THR A 92 11.02 14.50 -10.16
CA THR A 92 12.40 14.63 -9.66
C THR A 92 12.65 15.98 -8.97
N ILE A 93 11.79 16.29 -7.99
CA ILE A 93 11.82 17.49 -7.15
C ILE A 93 11.49 17.15 -5.70
N LEU A 94 11.87 18.05 -4.78
CA LEU A 94 11.47 17.99 -3.37
C LEU A 94 10.18 18.78 -3.18
N LEU A 95 9.21 18.14 -2.52
CA LEU A 95 7.95 18.73 -2.14
C LEU A 95 7.97 18.99 -0.64
N HIS A 96 7.48 20.16 -0.24
CA HIS A 96 7.15 20.39 1.15
C HIS A 96 5.79 19.72 1.44
N TRP A 97 5.70 18.98 2.54
CA TRP A 97 4.45 18.39 3.00
C TRP A 97 4.13 18.85 4.43
N LYS A 98 2.85 18.87 4.78
CA LYS A 98 2.36 19.10 6.13
C LYS A 98 1.38 17.99 6.47
N GLN A 99 1.30 17.61 7.75
CA GLN A 99 0.35 16.58 8.18
C GLN A 99 -1.11 16.93 7.86
N GLN A 100 -1.45 18.22 7.88
CA GLN A 100 -2.77 18.74 7.52
C GLN A 100 -3.15 18.46 6.06
N ASP A 101 -2.17 18.31 5.17
CA ASP A 101 -2.39 18.02 3.75
C ASP A 101 -2.94 16.61 3.50
N PHE A 102 -2.97 15.76 4.53
CA PHE A 102 -3.41 14.36 4.44
C PHE A 102 -4.65 14.07 5.28
N ASN A 103 -5.33 15.09 5.81
CA ASN A 103 -6.53 14.88 6.61
C ASN A 103 -7.53 13.98 5.83
N PRO A 104 -8.20 13.01 6.47
CA PRO A 104 -8.98 11.97 5.79
C PRO A 104 -10.30 12.47 5.21
N ASP A 105 -10.42 13.79 4.98
CA ASP A 105 -11.57 14.34 4.28
C ASP A 105 -11.61 13.73 2.87
N PRO A 106 -12.65 12.93 2.54
CA PRO A 106 -12.74 12.25 1.27
C PRO A 106 -12.74 13.20 0.06
N ASP A 107 -13.03 14.49 0.28
CA ASP A 107 -13.03 15.53 -0.75
C ASP A 107 -11.72 16.34 -0.79
N SER A 108 -10.81 16.14 0.17
CA SER A 108 -9.47 16.74 0.19
C SER A 108 -8.57 16.04 -0.82
N THR A 109 -8.70 16.47 -2.07
CA THR A 109 -7.83 16.02 -3.15
C THR A 109 -6.47 16.73 -3.04
N SER A 110 -5.44 15.92 -2.81
CA SER A 110 -4.02 16.19 -3.06
C SER A 110 -3.25 17.12 -2.10
N ILE A 111 -2.05 16.66 -1.73
CA ILE A 111 -0.90 17.52 -1.42
C ILE A 111 -0.91 18.61 -2.49
N GLY A 112 -0.85 19.89 -2.11
CA GLY A 112 -1.05 21.06 -3.00
C GLY A 112 -0.11 21.17 -4.21
N HIS A 113 0.68 20.15 -4.50
CA HIS A 113 1.47 19.99 -5.69
C HIS A 113 0.69 19.18 -6.76
N GLN A 114 0.19 19.89 -7.78
CA GLN A 114 -0.53 19.36 -8.95
C GLN A 114 0.37 18.56 -9.93
N CYS A 115 1.34 17.79 -9.44
CA CYS A 115 2.08 16.89 -10.32
C CYS A 115 1.23 15.66 -10.58
N SER A 116 0.83 15.50 -11.84
CA SER A 116 0.12 14.32 -12.37
C SER A 116 0.87 13.01 -12.11
N HIS A 117 2.17 13.06 -11.77
CA HIS A 117 2.98 11.90 -11.40
C HIS A 117 2.83 11.47 -9.95
N VAL A 118 2.05 12.16 -9.12
CA VAL A 118 1.42 11.52 -7.95
C VAL A 118 0.33 10.61 -8.50
N VAL A 119 0.73 9.59 -9.26
CA VAL A 119 -0.18 8.61 -9.81
C VAL A 119 -0.78 7.92 -8.59
N PRO A 120 -2.07 8.10 -8.30
CA PRO A 120 -2.69 7.30 -7.28
C PRO A 120 -2.51 5.87 -7.76
N ALA A 121 -2.05 4.96 -6.91
CA ALA A 121 -2.33 3.56 -7.16
C ALA A 121 -3.86 3.48 -7.23
N THR A 122 -4.41 3.44 -8.44
CA THR A 122 -5.86 3.44 -8.63
C THR A 122 -6.36 2.10 -8.17
N PHE A 123 -6.67 2.07 -6.89
CA PHE A 123 -7.37 0.99 -6.24
C PHE A 123 -8.70 0.88 -6.96
N PHE A 124 -8.93 -0.22 -7.67
CA PHE A 124 -10.30 -0.66 -7.84
C PHE A 124 -10.71 -1.17 -6.46
N ALA A 125 -11.25 -0.27 -5.65
CA ALA A 125 -11.97 -0.69 -4.47
C ALA A 125 -13.08 -1.58 -5.00
N PRO A 126 -13.18 -2.83 -4.52
CA PRO A 126 -14.24 -3.72 -4.91
C PRO A 126 -15.60 -2.99 -4.88
N LEU A 127 -15.75 -1.98 -4.03
CA LEU A 127 -17.01 -1.31 -3.71
C LEU A 127 -17.10 0.15 -4.16
N GLY A 128 -16.36 0.56 -5.18
CA GLY A 128 -16.63 1.83 -5.89
C GLY A 128 -16.29 3.13 -5.16
N TYR A 129 -15.84 3.10 -3.90
CA TYR A 129 -15.44 4.30 -3.15
C TYR A 129 -13.95 4.29 -2.68
N ILE A 130 -13.17 5.11 -3.40
CA ILE A 130 -12.11 6.10 -3.07
C ILE A 130 -11.03 5.85 -2.00
N ASN A 131 -10.93 4.72 -1.31
CA ASN A 131 -9.72 4.52 -0.50
C ASN A 131 -8.59 3.98 -1.37
N ARG A 132 -7.79 4.92 -1.89
CA ARG A 132 -6.54 4.67 -2.62
C ARG A 132 -5.38 4.88 -1.66
N LEU A 133 -4.57 3.85 -1.48
CA LEU A 133 -3.26 4.04 -0.84
C LEU A 133 -2.33 4.71 -1.85
N GLU A 134 -2.13 6.01 -1.69
CA GLU A 134 -1.17 6.76 -2.50
C GLU A 134 0.27 6.41 -2.10
N TYR A 135 1.17 6.37 -3.09
CA TYR A 135 2.60 6.13 -2.83
C TYR A 135 3.18 7.16 -1.86
N ALA A 136 2.78 8.43 -1.98
CA ALA A 136 3.22 9.49 -1.07
C ALA A 136 2.84 9.20 0.39
N LYS A 137 1.62 8.73 0.66
CA LYS A 137 1.17 8.34 2.01
C LYS A 137 2.00 7.17 2.55
N ALA A 138 2.17 6.12 1.74
CA ALA A 138 3.00 4.97 2.10
C ALA A 138 4.46 5.35 2.37
N ARG A 139 5.04 6.20 1.52
CA ARG A 139 6.39 6.75 1.66
C ARG A 139 6.57 7.53 2.95
N LEU A 140 5.64 8.43 3.27
CA LEU A 140 5.71 9.21 4.50
C LEU A 140 5.59 8.32 5.75
N VAL A 141 4.70 7.32 5.75
CA VAL A 141 4.64 6.35 6.85
C VAL A 141 5.98 5.64 7.03
N MET A 142 6.59 5.18 5.94
CA MET A 142 7.90 4.52 6.00
C MET A 142 9.04 5.48 6.38
N ASN A 143 9.02 6.74 5.96
CA ASN A 143 9.99 7.74 6.40
C ASN A 143 9.89 8.00 7.89
N ARG A 144 8.68 8.08 8.44
CA ARG A 144 8.49 8.23 9.89
C ARG A 144 9.10 7.07 10.67
N HIS A 145 8.88 5.85 10.19
CA HIS A 145 9.46 4.64 10.79
C HIS A 145 10.99 4.66 10.78
N LEU A 146 11.59 5.04 9.64
CA LEU A 146 13.04 4.99 9.46
C LEU A 146 13.78 6.18 10.08
N TYR A 147 13.17 7.37 10.09
CA TYR A 147 13.85 8.64 10.41
C TYR A 147 13.20 9.40 11.57
N GLY A 148 12.15 8.86 12.19
CA GLY A 148 11.48 9.43 13.35
C GLY A 148 10.26 10.31 13.02
N SER A 149 9.57 10.76 14.07
CA SER A 149 8.25 11.40 14.00
C SER A 149 8.15 12.66 13.15
N SER A 150 9.26 13.36 12.92
CA SER A 150 9.33 14.58 12.10
C SER A 150 9.38 14.33 10.59
N HIS A 151 9.59 13.08 10.15
CA HIS A 151 9.80 12.73 8.74
C HIS A 151 8.57 12.12 8.06
N GLY A 152 7.44 12.01 8.76
CA GLY A 152 6.25 11.48 8.11
C GLY A 152 5.03 11.24 8.98
N LEU A 153 4.10 10.49 8.41
CA LEU A 153 2.79 10.21 8.98
C LEU A 153 2.83 8.99 9.90
N PRO A 154 2.06 8.98 11.01
CA PRO A 154 1.88 7.78 11.82
C PRO A 154 1.24 6.65 10.98
N VAL A 155 1.61 5.38 11.24
CA VAL A 155 1.08 4.24 10.47
C VAL A 155 -0.44 4.09 10.63
N GLU A 156 -0.95 4.53 11.78
CA GLU A 156 -2.37 4.55 12.12
C GLU A 156 -3.18 5.45 11.18
N MET A 157 -2.54 6.38 10.49
CA MET A 157 -3.19 7.23 9.49
C MET A 157 -3.63 6.46 8.24
N LEU A 158 -3.10 5.25 8.03
CA LEU A 158 -3.58 4.33 6.99
C LEU A 158 -4.71 3.42 7.49
N ASN A 159 -4.99 3.43 8.80
CA ASN A 159 -6.15 2.73 9.33
C ASN A 159 -7.40 3.49 8.94
N TRP A 160 -8.42 2.74 8.56
CA TRP A 160 -9.69 3.31 8.14
C TRP A 160 -10.80 2.36 8.50
N ASP A 161 -11.93 2.92 8.93
CA ASP A 161 -13.14 2.18 9.21
C ASP A 161 -14.28 2.89 8.51
N GLY A 162 -15.00 2.15 7.67
CA GLY A 162 -16.16 2.68 6.99
C GLY A 162 -17.23 1.64 6.79
N HIS A 163 -18.44 2.16 6.65
CA HIS A 163 -19.62 1.40 6.30
C HIS A 163 -20.29 2.13 5.14
N GLY A 164 -20.92 1.37 4.26
CA GLY A 164 -21.57 1.95 3.11
C GLY A 164 -22.70 1.07 2.60
N LYS A 165 -23.45 1.64 1.67
CA LYS A 165 -24.48 0.95 0.91
C LYS A 165 -24.05 0.95 -0.54
N LEU A 166 -24.03 -0.23 -1.13
CA LEU A 166 -23.82 -0.39 -2.55
C LEU A 166 -25.18 -0.49 -3.22
N PHE A 167 -25.41 0.45 -4.11
CA PHE A 167 -26.46 0.37 -5.08
C PHE A 167 -25.84 -0.22 -6.34
N LEU A 168 -26.29 -1.42 -6.72
CA LEU A 168 -25.99 -1.96 -8.03
C LEU A 168 -26.85 -1.18 -9.05
N ASP A 169 -26.39 0.02 -9.40
CA ASP A 169 -27.10 0.84 -10.37
C ASP A 169 -26.99 0.21 -11.77
N GLY A 170 -28.14 0.10 -12.42
CA GLY A 170 -28.31 -0.59 -13.69
C GLY A 170 -27.56 0.10 -14.83
N ASP A 171 -27.27 1.40 -14.76
CA ASP A 171 -26.80 2.16 -15.92
C ASP A 171 -25.38 1.79 -16.41
N HIS A 172 -24.45 1.49 -15.52
CA HIS A 172 -23.14 0.91 -15.91
C HIS A 172 -23.26 -0.56 -16.37
N PHE A 173 -24.32 -1.24 -15.93
CA PHE A 173 -24.60 -2.62 -16.30
C PHE A 173 -25.41 -2.74 -17.60
N LYS A 174 -26.19 -1.73 -17.97
CA LYS A 174 -27.10 -1.75 -19.13
C LYS A 174 -26.36 -2.08 -20.42
N ALA A 175 -25.14 -1.58 -20.64
CA ALA A 175 -24.38 -1.91 -21.84
C ALA A 175 -23.95 -3.40 -21.89
N ALA A 176 -23.40 -3.93 -20.79
CA ALA A 176 -22.90 -5.32 -20.73
C ALA A 176 -24.04 -6.35 -20.61
N THR A 177 -25.13 -6.01 -19.91
CA THR A 177 -26.28 -6.89 -19.74
C THR A 177 -27.38 -6.71 -20.77
N ALA A 178 -27.49 -5.60 -21.52
CA ALA A 178 -28.40 -5.54 -22.66
C ALA A 178 -27.98 -6.50 -23.77
N ALA A 179 -26.67 -6.64 -24.04
CA ALA A 179 -26.16 -7.63 -24.99
C ALA A 179 -26.42 -9.09 -24.53
N TRP A 180 -26.37 -9.33 -23.22
CA TRP A 180 -26.67 -10.64 -22.64
C TRP A 180 -28.18 -10.93 -22.54
N ARG A 181 -29.00 -9.94 -22.14
CA ARG A 181 -30.47 -10.05 -21.97
C ARG A 181 -31.24 -10.05 -23.29
N ALA A 182 -30.78 -9.30 -24.31
CA ALA A 182 -31.32 -9.38 -25.67
C ALA A 182 -31.21 -10.79 -26.26
N ARG A 183 -30.33 -11.63 -25.70
CA ARG A 183 -30.08 -13.00 -26.13
C ARG A 183 -30.98 -14.05 -25.45
N ILE A 184 -31.68 -13.73 -24.35
CA ILE A 184 -32.37 -14.75 -23.54
C ILE A 184 -33.87 -14.51 -23.34
N THR A 185 -34.35 -13.29 -23.03
CA THR A 185 -35.72 -13.18 -22.47
C THR A 185 -36.68 -12.18 -23.13
N GLY A 186 -36.22 -11.24 -23.97
CA GLY A 186 -37.11 -10.28 -24.65
C GLY A 186 -37.98 -9.38 -23.76
N ASP A 187 -37.84 -9.45 -22.42
CA ASP A 187 -38.68 -8.74 -21.46
C ASP A 187 -37.89 -7.62 -20.75
N SER A 188 -38.45 -6.40 -20.81
CA SER A 188 -37.83 -5.14 -20.36
C SER A 188 -38.30 -4.71 -18.97
N ARG A 189 -38.48 -5.64 -18.02
CA ARG A 189 -38.88 -5.26 -16.64
C ARG A 189 -37.70 -4.70 -15.85
N HIS A 190 -38.00 -3.67 -15.05
CA HIS A 190 -37.08 -2.96 -14.16
C HIS A 190 -36.29 -3.92 -13.27
N VAL A 191 -34.96 -3.89 -13.40
CA VAL A 191 -34.03 -4.67 -12.60
C VAL A 191 -34.06 -4.13 -11.17
N ILE A 192 -34.46 -4.98 -10.22
CA ILE A 192 -34.49 -4.63 -8.80
C ILE A 192 -33.06 -4.34 -8.34
N PHE A 193 -32.86 -3.13 -7.80
CA PHE A 193 -31.61 -2.71 -7.17
C PHE A 193 -31.40 -3.54 -5.90
N ALA A 194 -30.45 -4.47 -5.93
CA ALA A 194 -30.01 -5.09 -4.70
C ALA A 194 -29.24 -4.04 -3.89
N LYS A 195 -29.75 -3.72 -2.71
CA LYS A 195 -29.03 -2.91 -1.73
C LYS A 195 -28.14 -3.83 -0.91
N ILE A 196 -26.84 -3.63 -1.02
CA ILE A 196 -25.85 -4.42 -0.29
C ILE A 196 -25.22 -3.51 0.76
N ASP A 197 -25.49 -3.81 2.02
CA ASP A 197 -24.80 -3.15 3.12
C ASP A 197 -23.40 -3.76 3.22
N TYR A 198 -22.39 -2.92 3.38
CA TYR A 198 -21.02 -3.40 3.57
C TYR A 198 -20.31 -2.64 4.67
N THR A 199 -19.36 -3.32 5.30
CA THR A 199 -18.38 -2.73 6.19
C THR A 199 -16.99 -3.02 5.65
N GLN A 200 -16.08 -2.08 5.84
CA GLN A 200 -14.70 -2.24 5.46
C GLN A 200 -13.78 -1.57 6.47
N THR A 201 -12.77 -2.32 6.90
CA THR A 201 -11.80 -1.93 7.90
C THR A 201 -10.40 -2.16 7.36
N TRP A 202 -9.53 -1.18 7.51
CA TRP A 202 -8.13 -1.19 7.10
C TRP A 202 -7.27 -1.13 8.34
N ARG A 203 -6.27 -2.00 8.40
CA ARG A 203 -5.24 -1.98 9.43
C ARG A 203 -3.91 -2.02 8.72
N ALA A 204 -3.05 -1.04 8.99
CA ALA A 204 -1.68 -1.01 8.51
C ALA A 204 -0.72 -1.33 9.65
N ARG A 205 0.42 -1.91 9.29
CA ARG A 205 1.53 -2.13 10.23
C ARG A 205 2.84 -2.21 9.46
N ILE A 206 3.95 -2.10 10.17
CA ILE A 206 5.30 -2.29 9.63
C ILE A 206 5.87 -3.57 10.25
N VAL A 207 6.36 -4.49 9.41
CA VAL A 207 7.01 -5.74 9.83
C VAL A 207 8.30 -5.86 9.05
N ASP A 208 9.43 -6.06 9.74
CA ASP A 208 10.76 -6.18 9.13
C ASP A 208 11.09 -5.03 8.15
N ASP A 209 10.82 -3.78 8.56
CA ASP A 209 11.00 -2.56 7.76
C ASP A 209 10.19 -2.52 6.43
N GLU A 210 9.10 -3.27 6.36
CA GLU A 210 8.20 -3.27 5.21
C GLU A 210 6.77 -2.95 5.61
N LEU A 211 6.07 -2.19 4.75
CA LEU A 211 4.69 -1.80 4.97
C LEU A 211 3.74 -2.93 4.57
N TYR A 212 2.82 -3.24 5.47
CA TYR A 212 1.72 -4.14 5.21
C TYR A 212 0.36 -3.48 5.46
N LEU A 213 -0.67 -3.98 4.78
CA LEU A 213 -2.06 -3.59 4.97
C LEU A 213 -2.96 -4.82 4.97
N ALA A 214 -3.74 -4.98 6.03
CA ALA A 214 -4.87 -5.89 6.07
C ALA A 214 -6.16 -5.12 5.83
N ILE A 215 -7.01 -5.66 4.95
CA ILE A 215 -8.31 -5.10 4.63
C ILE A 215 -9.35 -6.16 4.93
N PHE A 216 -10.23 -5.86 5.88
CA PHE A 216 -11.36 -6.68 6.28
C PHE A 216 -12.61 -6.09 5.65
N GLN A 217 -13.29 -6.85 4.82
CA GLN A 217 -14.52 -6.43 4.16
C GLN A 217 -15.62 -7.41 4.52
N THR A 218 -16.82 -6.91 4.77
CA THR A 218 -18.01 -7.76 4.96
C THR A 218 -19.14 -7.18 4.14
N ALA A 219 -19.74 -7.99 3.27
CA ALA A 219 -20.97 -7.68 2.57
C ALA A 219 -22.13 -8.44 3.20
N TYR A 220 -23.26 -7.77 3.38
CA TYR A 220 -24.51 -8.34 3.86
C TYR A 220 -25.55 -8.26 2.75
N HIS A 221 -26.22 -9.39 2.49
CA HIS A 221 -27.23 -9.46 1.44
C HIS A 221 -28.47 -10.21 1.92
N PRO A 222 -29.69 -9.64 1.78
CA PRO A 222 -30.93 -10.32 2.17
C PRO A 222 -31.16 -11.61 1.38
N SER A 223 -31.71 -12.62 2.03
CA SER A 223 -31.81 -14.01 1.55
C SER A 223 -32.46 -14.25 0.19
N SER A 224 -33.38 -13.39 -0.22
CA SER A 224 -34.35 -13.75 -1.27
C SER A 224 -33.79 -13.73 -2.69
N GLN A 225 -32.56 -13.22 -2.91
CA GLN A 225 -31.99 -12.98 -4.24
C GLN A 225 -30.49 -13.31 -4.30
N ILE A 226 -30.17 -14.61 -4.28
CA ILE A 226 -28.80 -15.13 -4.27
C ILE A 226 -27.96 -14.71 -5.49
N GLU A 227 -28.62 -14.51 -6.63
CA GLU A 227 -27.99 -14.08 -7.89
C GLU A 227 -27.37 -12.67 -7.76
N ASN A 228 -27.94 -11.83 -6.90
CA ASN A 228 -27.44 -10.48 -6.70
C ASN A 228 -26.16 -10.44 -5.87
N ILE A 229 -26.04 -11.32 -4.86
CA ILE A 229 -24.79 -11.41 -4.10
C ILE A 229 -23.69 -11.98 -5.00
N GLU A 230 -23.99 -13.00 -5.80
CA GLU A 230 -23.06 -13.52 -6.81
C GLU A 230 -22.61 -12.42 -7.79
N THR A 231 -23.55 -11.66 -8.33
CA THR A 231 -23.27 -10.55 -9.23
C THR A 231 -22.41 -9.48 -8.55
N CYS A 232 -22.72 -9.12 -7.31
CA CYS A 232 -21.91 -8.18 -6.54
C CYS A 232 -20.50 -8.69 -6.33
N LEU A 233 -20.35 -9.95 -5.91
CA LEU A 233 -19.05 -10.59 -5.75
C LEU A 233 -18.29 -10.64 -7.07
N ARG A 234 -18.94 -10.90 -8.21
CA ARG A 234 -18.26 -11.00 -9.51
C ARG A 234 -17.72 -9.67 -10.00
N HIS A 235 -18.49 -8.59 -9.86
CA HIS A 235 -18.19 -7.31 -10.51
C HIS A 235 -17.60 -6.26 -9.58
N ARG A 236 -17.85 -6.40 -8.29
CA ARG A 236 -17.52 -5.43 -7.27
C ARG A 236 -16.66 -6.12 -6.20
N PHE A 237 -17.29 -6.78 -5.24
CA PHE A 237 -16.70 -7.21 -3.97
C PHE A 237 -15.62 -8.29 -4.08
N GLY A 238 -15.65 -9.14 -5.10
CA GLY A 238 -14.74 -10.29 -5.21
C GLY A 238 -13.39 -10.00 -5.85
N ARG A 239 -12.96 -8.75 -5.99
CA ARG A 239 -11.59 -8.44 -6.43
C ARG A 239 -10.63 -8.50 -5.24
N ILE A 240 -9.73 -9.48 -5.23
CA ILE A 240 -8.67 -9.60 -4.20
C ILE A 240 -7.58 -8.56 -4.45
N CYS A 241 -7.16 -8.42 -5.70
CA CYS A 241 -6.23 -7.39 -6.16
C CYS A 241 -6.54 -7.04 -7.64
N ARG A 242 -5.64 -6.30 -8.31
CA ARG A 242 -5.82 -5.96 -9.73
C ARG A 242 -5.66 -7.17 -10.65
N HIS A 243 -4.94 -8.20 -10.21
CA HIS A 243 -4.66 -9.38 -11.04
C HIS A 243 -5.66 -10.51 -10.84
N VAL A 244 -6.17 -10.72 -9.62
CA VAL A 244 -7.03 -11.88 -9.33
C VAL A 244 -8.32 -11.48 -8.63
N THR A 245 -9.37 -12.22 -8.96
CA THR A 245 -10.67 -12.18 -8.30
C THR A 245 -10.91 -13.48 -7.55
N ILE A 246 -11.88 -13.52 -6.65
CA ILE A 246 -12.27 -14.74 -5.93
C ILE A 246 -12.89 -15.80 -6.85
N TRP A 247 -13.12 -15.46 -8.12
CA TRP A 247 -13.75 -16.32 -9.12
C TRP A 247 -12.70 -16.87 -10.07
N ASN A 248 -12.67 -18.20 -10.24
CA ASN A 248 -11.93 -18.77 -11.35
C ASN A 248 -12.75 -18.60 -12.64
N MET A 249 -12.34 -17.67 -13.51
CA MET A 249 -13.07 -17.39 -14.76
C MET A 249 -12.88 -18.47 -15.83
N ARG A 250 -11.97 -19.46 -15.64
CA ARG A 250 -11.67 -20.44 -16.70
C ARG A 250 -12.80 -21.44 -16.96
N ASP A 251 -13.63 -21.73 -15.95
CA ASP A 251 -14.70 -22.72 -16.08
C ASP A 251 -16.04 -22.09 -15.68
N PRO A 252 -16.82 -21.49 -16.62
CA PRO A 252 -18.25 -21.33 -16.37
C PRO A 252 -18.82 -22.75 -16.15
N PRO A 253 -19.60 -23.00 -15.09
CA PRO A 253 -20.07 -24.35 -14.81
C PRO A 253 -20.92 -24.87 -15.97
N PRO A 254 -20.80 -26.16 -16.34
CA PRO A 254 -21.48 -26.70 -17.50
C PRO A 254 -23.00 -26.63 -17.44
N ASN A 255 -23.64 -26.54 -16.27
CA ASN A 255 -25.11 -26.58 -16.15
C ASN A 255 -25.60 -25.75 -14.95
N TRP A 256 -26.40 -24.70 -15.20
CA TRP A 256 -27.09 -23.94 -14.16
C TRP A 256 -28.32 -24.72 -13.68
N ILE A 257 -28.18 -25.46 -12.58
CA ILE A 257 -29.30 -26.14 -11.92
C ILE A 257 -30.05 -25.11 -11.08
N THR A 258 -31.36 -24.99 -11.32
CA THR A 258 -32.28 -24.18 -10.51
C THR A 258 -32.39 -24.78 -9.11
N ILE A 259 -31.82 -24.11 -8.10
CA ILE A 259 -31.86 -24.59 -6.71
C ILE A 259 -33.17 -24.19 -6.05
N THR A 260 -33.82 -25.17 -5.41
CA THR A 260 -35.02 -25.00 -4.57
C THR A 260 -34.65 -24.46 -3.18
N ARG A 261 -35.51 -23.58 -2.65
CA ARG A 261 -35.24 -22.62 -1.56
C ARG A 261 -35.05 -23.20 -0.14
N ASP A 262 -35.16 -24.51 0.06
CA ASP A 262 -35.51 -25.08 1.39
C ASP A 262 -34.42 -25.90 2.08
N THR A 263 -33.25 -26.12 1.50
CA THR A 263 -32.17 -26.82 2.20
C THR A 263 -31.19 -25.81 2.81
N ALA A 264 -30.74 -26.08 4.04
CA ALA A 264 -29.64 -25.35 4.71
C ALA A 264 -28.27 -25.54 4.01
N GLU A 265 -28.29 -25.96 2.75
CA GLU A 265 -27.11 -26.18 1.94
C GLU A 265 -26.54 -24.83 1.50
N PRO A 266 -25.19 -24.73 1.41
CA PRO A 266 -24.57 -23.53 0.91
C PRO A 266 -25.10 -23.19 -0.50
N PRO A 267 -25.23 -21.88 -0.83
CA PRO A 267 -25.54 -21.40 -2.15
C PRO A 267 -24.69 -22.12 -3.19
N HIS A 268 -25.24 -22.38 -4.38
CA HIS A 268 -24.44 -22.91 -5.48
C HIS A 268 -23.11 -22.16 -5.63
N PHE A 269 -23.16 -20.82 -5.59
CA PHE A 269 -21.99 -19.97 -5.69
C PHE A 269 -20.93 -20.23 -4.61
N ALA A 270 -21.34 -20.66 -3.41
CA ALA A 270 -20.43 -20.94 -2.30
C ALA A 270 -19.57 -22.19 -2.58
N ALA A 271 -20.01 -23.10 -3.46
CA ALA A 271 -19.17 -24.19 -3.96
C ALA A 271 -18.02 -23.70 -4.86
N TYR A 272 -18.16 -22.52 -5.48
CA TYR A 272 -17.15 -21.91 -6.37
C TYR A 272 -16.22 -20.94 -5.66
N ILE A 273 -16.63 -20.46 -4.49
CA ILE A 273 -15.75 -19.69 -3.64
C ILE A 273 -14.94 -20.70 -2.83
N HIS A 274 -13.62 -20.57 -2.86
CA HIS A 274 -12.73 -21.34 -2.00
C HIS A 274 -12.92 -20.94 -0.53
N HIS A 275 -14.00 -21.40 0.09
CA HIS A 275 -14.40 -21.06 1.43
C HIS A 275 -13.34 -21.50 2.44
N ASN A 276 -13.00 -20.60 3.37
CA ASN A 276 -11.97 -20.81 4.41
C ASN A 276 -10.56 -21.14 3.89
N THR A 277 -10.34 -21.12 2.57
CA THR A 277 -9.03 -21.40 1.97
C THR A 277 -8.26 -20.09 1.83
N ILE A 278 -6.95 -20.14 2.07
CA ILE A 278 -6.08 -19.00 1.78
C ILE A 278 -5.80 -18.97 0.28
N LEU A 279 -6.14 -17.86 -0.33
CA LEU A 279 -5.95 -17.57 -1.74
C LEU A 279 -4.76 -16.62 -1.91
N SER A 280 -3.89 -16.90 -2.86
CA SER A 280 -2.71 -16.07 -3.13
C SER A 280 -2.69 -15.62 -4.58
N CYS A 281 -2.41 -14.33 -4.80
CA CYS A 281 -2.11 -13.84 -6.14
C CYS A 281 -0.72 -14.35 -6.56
N PRO A 282 -0.53 -14.91 -7.77
CA PRO A 282 0.79 -15.34 -8.24
C PRO A 282 1.64 -14.16 -8.76
N ILE A 283 1.05 -12.98 -8.95
CA ILE A 283 1.71 -11.80 -9.53
C ILE A 283 2.17 -10.82 -8.44
N CYS A 284 1.26 -10.36 -7.58
CA CYS A 284 1.59 -9.42 -6.52
C CYS A 284 1.55 -10.06 -5.13
N PHE A 285 2.09 -9.33 -4.16
CA PHE A 285 2.24 -9.75 -2.77
C PHE A 285 0.93 -9.57 -1.99
N THR A 286 -0.12 -10.27 -2.45
CA THR A 286 -1.46 -10.28 -1.85
C THR A 286 -1.93 -11.69 -1.53
N ASP A 287 -2.31 -11.90 -0.28
CA ASP A 287 -3.11 -13.06 0.16
C ASP A 287 -4.53 -12.63 0.49
N ALA A 288 -5.47 -13.57 0.44
CA ALA A 288 -6.85 -13.36 0.82
C ALA A 288 -7.48 -14.61 1.43
N GLN A 289 -8.56 -14.41 2.17
CA GLN A 289 -9.43 -15.46 2.68
C GLN A 289 -10.87 -15.00 2.56
N VAL A 290 -11.76 -15.89 2.13
CA VAL A 290 -13.17 -15.60 1.95
C VAL A 290 -14.02 -16.55 2.79
N ASN A 291 -14.84 -15.97 3.67
CA ASN A 291 -15.73 -16.70 4.55
C ASN A 291 -17.17 -16.30 4.24
N THR A 292 -17.98 -17.27 3.83
CA THR A 292 -19.40 -17.06 3.54
C THR A 292 -20.20 -17.74 4.63
N THR A 293 -21.09 -16.99 5.28
CA THR A 293 -21.92 -17.49 6.38
C THR A 293 -23.36 -17.04 6.19
N TRP A 294 -24.29 -17.90 6.59
CA TRP A 294 -25.69 -17.54 6.70
C TRP A 294 -25.99 -17.04 8.12
N CYS A 295 -26.56 -15.84 8.22
CA CYS A 295 -27.02 -15.30 9.50
C CYS A 295 -28.51 -15.59 9.66
N SER A 296 -28.85 -16.69 10.34
CA SER A 296 -30.23 -17.13 10.57
C SER A 296 -31.10 -16.07 11.24
N ILE A 297 -30.56 -15.39 12.25
CA ILE A 297 -31.27 -14.34 13.02
C ILE A 297 -31.69 -13.18 12.11
N ARG A 298 -30.87 -12.82 11.11
CA ARG A 298 -31.14 -11.71 10.20
C ARG A 298 -31.72 -12.15 8.86
N GLY A 299 -31.87 -13.46 8.63
CA GLY A 299 -32.28 -14.02 7.35
C GLY A 299 -31.46 -13.50 6.17
N GLN A 300 -30.14 -13.41 6.33
CA GLN A 300 -29.26 -12.80 5.31
C GLN A 300 -27.92 -13.53 5.18
N TRP A 301 -27.34 -13.46 3.99
CA TRP A 301 -25.97 -13.90 3.72
C TRP A 301 -24.97 -12.84 4.20
N SER A 302 -23.86 -13.30 4.76
CA SER A 302 -22.68 -12.49 5.07
C SER A 302 -21.47 -13.08 4.38
N VAL A 303 -20.83 -12.28 3.54
CA VAL A 303 -19.57 -12.66 2.88
C VAL A 303 -18.46 -11.76 3.41
N GLN A 304 -17.55 -12.37 4.14
CA GLN A 304 -16.38 -11.73 4.70
C GLN A 304 -15.18 -12.03 3.81
N MET A 305 -14.47 -10.99 3.40
CA MET A 305 -13.20 -11.12 2.70
C MET A 305 -12.13 -10.39 3.48
N THR A 306 -11.08 -11.11 3.86
CA THR A 306 -9.87 -10.51 4.43
C THR A 306 -8.78 -10.59 3.39
N THR A 307 -8.10 -9.47 3.12
CA THR A 307 -6.93 -9.44 2.24
C THR A 307 -5.72 -8.89 2.98
N TRP A 308 -4.55 -9.48 2.77
CA TRP A 308 -3.27 -9.06 3.33
C TRP A 308 -2.34 -8.67 2.19
N ARG A 309 -1.73 -7.49 2.28
CA ARG A 309 -0.88 -6.94 1.22
C ARG A 309 0.44 -6.48 1.79
N GLN A 310 1.51 -6.73 1.05
CA GLN A 310 2.86 -6.26 1.35
C GLN A 310 3.30 -5.28 0.27
N PHE A 311 3.60 -4.05 0.67
CA PHE A 311 3.98 -2.95 -0.22
C PHE A 311 5.50 -2.76 -0.32
N GLY A 312 6.27 -3.52 0.46
CA GLY A 312 7.73 -3.42 0.51
C GLY A 312 8.19 -2.24 1.35
N LYS A 313 9.37 -1.70 1.03
CA LYS A 313 9.99 -0.63 1.81
C LYS A 313 9.45 0.76 1.44
N CYS A 314 8.67 0.82 0.35
CA CYS A 314 8.17 2.06 -0.24
C CYS A 314 9.30 3.09 -0.48
N ARG A 315 10.49 2.61 -0.87
CA ARG A 315 11.67 3.46 -1.12
C ARG A 315 11.74 4.01 -2.54
N SER A 316 11.01 3.41 -3.46
CA SER A 316 10.84 3.89 -4.82
C SER A 316 9.48 3.41 -5.34
N PRO A 317 8.76 4.16 -6.20
CA PRO A 317 7.60 3.62 -6.91
C PRO A 317 7.97 2.44 -7.80
N SER A 318 9.24 2.29 -8.16
CA SER A 318 9.79 1.13 -8.88
C SER A 318 10.10 -0.06 -7.98
N ASP A 319 9.86 0.02 -6.66
CA ASP A 319 9.98 -1.12 -5.75
C ASP A 319 9.11 -2.27 -6.31
N PRO A 320 9.66 -3.48 -6.54
CA PRO A 320 8.91 -4.57 -7.15
C PRO A 320 7.61 -4.92 -6.43
N LYS A 321 7.57 -4.82 -5.10
CA LYS A 321 6.38 -5.11 -4.31
C LYS A 321 5.31 -4.05 -4.53
N TRP A 322 5.70 -2.78 -4.45
CA TRP A 322 4.82 -1.66 -4.76
C TRP A 322 4.33 -1.70 -6.20
N ASN A 323 5.25 -1.86 -7.15
CA ASN A 323 4.92 -1.77 -8.55
C ASN A 323 4.11 -2.97 -9.03
N SER A 324 4.38 -4.18 -8.54
CA SER A 324 3.53 -5.35 -8.83
C SER A 324 2.08 -5.09 -8.39
N PHE A 325 1.87 -4.32 -7.31
CA PHE A 325 0.55 -3.95 -6.85
C PHE A 325 -0.15 -2.92 -7.75
N VAL A 326 0.58 -1.88 -8.20
CA VAL A 326 0.01 -0.80 -9.02
C VAL A 326 -0.16 -1.22 -10.48
N SER A 327 0.83 -1.92 -11.02
CA SER A 327 0.88 -2.36 -12.40
C SER A 327 -0.09 -3.52 -12.63
N GLY A 328 -1.01 -3.35 -13.58
CA GLY A 328 -1.90 -4.42 -14.02
C GLY A 328 -1.24 -5.44 -14.96
N PHE A 329 -0.04 -5.13 -15.46
CA PHE A 329 0.61 -5.88 -16.53
C PHE A 329 1.72 -6.80 -16.02
N ARG A 330 1.92 -7.93 -16.73
CA ARG A 330 2.84 -9.01 -16.36
C ARG A 330 4.27 -8.83 -16.89
N ASP A 331 4.50 -7.94 -17.85
CA ASP A 331 5.55 -8.13 -18.86
C ASP A 331 7.00 -7.91 -18.39
N SER A 332 7.25 -7.58 -17.12
CA SER A 332 8.62 -7.37 -16.62
C SER A 332 8.91 -7.94 -15.22
N TRP A 333 8.00 -8.72 -14.63
CA TRP A 333 8.11 -9.05 -13.20
C TRP A 333 8.48 -10.50 -12.94
N VAL A 334 9.40 -10.69 -11.98
CA VAL A 334 9.64 -11.99 -11.36
C VAL A 334 8.35 -12.38 -10.64
N PRO A 335 7.68 -13.47 -11.04
CA PRO A 335 6.44 -13.88 -10.40
C PRO A 335 6.67 -14.10 -8.91
N ARG A 336 5.74 -13.63 -8.06
CA ARG A 336 5.78 -13.85 -6.61
C ARG A 336 6.04 -15.33 -6.29
N GLU A 337 5.43 -16.21 -7.08
CA GLU A 337 5.52 -17.67 -6.97
C GLU A 337 6.95 -18.21 -6.83
N ARG A 338 7.95 -17.53 -7.42
CA ARG A 338 9.35 -18.00 -7.34
C ARG A 338 9.99 -17.87 -5.95
N GLY A 339 9.42 -17.08 -5.04
CA GLY A 339 10.05 -16.83 -3.73
C GLY A 339 9.09 -16.69 -2.55
N HIS A 340 7.78 -16.70 -2.77
CA HIS A 340 6.79 -16.53 -1.71
C HIS A 340 5.64 -17.52 -1.92
N PRO A 341 5.56 -18.62 -1.15
CA PRO A 341 4.48 -19.60 -1.28
C PRO A 341 3.11 -18.97 -0.97
N PRO A 342 2.01 -19.69 -1.28
CA PRO A 342 0.68 -19.29 -0.84
C PRO A 342 0.62 -19.07 0.67
N GLY A 343 -0.12 -18.05 1.11
CA GLY A 343 -0.23 -17.68 2.52
C GLY A 343 1.01 -17.01 3.14
N ALA A 344 2.11 -16.83 2.41
CA ALA A 344 3.33 -16.21 2.95
C ALA A 344 3.13 -14.77 3.46
N ILE A 345 2.26 -13.98 2.84
CA ILE A 345 2.00 -12.59 3.23
C ILE A 345 1.16 -12.57 4.51
N ARG A 346 0.12 -13.40 4.58
CA ARG A 346 -0.67 -13.60 5.81
C ARG A 346 0.20 -14.10 6.97
N HIS A 347 1.09 -15.06 6.70
CA HIS A 347 2.04 -15.57 7.70
C HIS A 347 2.92 -14.44 8.24
N ARG A 348 3.54 -13.65 7.36
CA ARG A 348 4.39 -12.52 7.79
C ARG A 348 3.61 -11.43 8.53
N TRP A 349 2.39 -11.13 8.07
CA TRP A 349 1.49 -10.23 8.79
C TRP A 349 1.28 -10.68 10.23
N SER A 350 0.98 -11.98 10.43
CA SER A 350 0.68 -12.56 11.74
C SER A 350 1.85 -12.51 12.73
N ARG A 351 3.10 -12.45 12.24
CA ARG A 351 4.28 -12.23 13.11
C ARG A 351 4.18 -10.94 13.91
N GLY A 352 3.55 -9.90 13.37
CA GLY A 352 3.30 -8.65 14.08
C GLY A 352 2.27 -8.78 15.21
N ASP A 353 1.47 -9.85 15.23
CA ASP A 353 0.55 -10.18 16.33
C ASP A 353 1.15 -11.19 17.32
N GLU A 354 2.44 -11.54 17.17
CA GLU A 354 3.11 -12.62 17.91
C GLU A 354 2.44 -14.01 17.74
N VAL A 355 1.59 -14.16 16.71
CA VAL A 355 0.93 -15.41 16.35
C VAL A 355 1.51 -15.92 15.04
N LEU A 356 2.07 -17.12 15.04
CA LEU A 356 2.61 -17.74 13.82
C LEU A 356 1.54 -18.60 13.15
N LEU A 357 0.84 -18.04 12.17
CA LEU A 357 -0.08 -18.82 11.33
C LEU A 357 0.71 -19.65 10.31
N GLY A 358 0.23 -20.82 9.90
CA GLY A 358 0.87 -21.62 8.85
C GLY A 358 0.92 -20.92 7.49
N MET A 359 1.92 -21.24 6.67
CA MET A 359 1.99 -20.87 5.25
C MET A 359 1.18 -21.86 4.42
N GLU A 360 -0.14 -21.78 4.56
CA GLU A 360 -1.10 -22.62 3.86
C GLU A 360 -1.83 -21.81 2.78
N GLY A 361 -2.31 -22.48 1.75
CA GLY A 361 -3.15 -21.86 0.72
C GLY A 361 -2.89 -22.40 -0.69
N VAL A 362 -3.52 -21.76 -1.66
CA VAL A 362 -3.37 -22.05 -3.09
C VAL A 362 -3.17 -20.76 -3.87
N PHE A 363 -2.38 -20.83 -4.95
CA PHE A 363 -2.34 -19.73 -5.92
C PHE A 363 -3.62 -19.73 -6.75
N LEU A 364 -4.14 -18.55 -7.01
CA LEU A 364 -5.21 -18.36 -8.00
C LEU A 364 -4.62 -18.35 -9.41
N ASP A 365 -5.35 -18.94 -10.35
CA ASP A 365 -5.06 -18.77 -11.77
C ASP A 365 -5.12 -17.28 -12.12
N ALA A 366 -3.98 -16.69 -12.48
CA ALA A 366 -4.01 -15.33 -12.97
C ALA A 366 -4.71 -15.33 -14.35
N PRO A 367 -5.66 -14.41 -14.58
CA PRO A 367 -6.41 -14.33 -15.83
C PRO A 367 -5.42 -14.26 -16.98
N LEU A 368 -5.58 -15.15 -17.96
CA LEU A 368 -4.82 -15.07 -19.20
C LEU A 368 -5.13 -13.70 -19.79
N SER A 369 -4.09 -12.92 -20.08
CA SER A 369 -4.16 -11.52 -20.51
C SER A 369 -4.71 -11.37 -21.94
N GLY A 370 -5.69 -12.19 -22.34
CA GLY A 370 -6.41 -12.09 -23.61
C GLY A 370 -7.36 -10.88 -23.67
N TYR A 371 -7.55 -10.15 -22.57
CA TYR A 371 -8.23 -8.86 -22.58
C TYR A 371 -7.23 -7.74 -22.91
N GLN A 372 -6.78 -7.68 -24.17
CA GLN A 372 -6.22 -6.45 -24.71
C GLN A 372 -7.37 -5.44 -24.77
N GLY A 373 -7.35 -4.46 -23.86
CA GLY A 373 -8.39 -3.43 -23.80
C GLY A 373 -8.46 -2.66 -25.12
N SER A 374 -9.61 -2.78 -25.79
CA SER A 374 -10.18 -1.83 -26.74
C SER A 374 -10.68 -0.60 -26.03
#